data_AF-A0A9R0PXD4-F1
#
_entry.id   AF-A0A9R0PXD4-F1
#
_cell.length_a   1.000
_cell.length_b   1.000
_cell.length_c   1.000
_cell.angle_alpha   90.00
_cell.angle_beta   90.00
_cell.angle_gamma   90.00
#
_symmetry.space_group_name_H-M   'P 1'
#
loop_
_entity.id
_entity.type
_entity.pdbx_description
1 polymer ?
#
loop_
_entity_poly.entity_id
_entity_poly.type
_entity_poly.pdbx_seq_one_letter_code
_entity_poly.pdbx_strand_id
1 'polypeptide(L)'
;MVNATHPGSDVAAETAAALAAASVAFTGPHGDPRYALTLLKHAKQLFQFAKNHRGLYQNSIPSARSFYRSSGDEDELLWAAVWLYIATGHQEYKAYIAGANNVGGVRQSLGWDDKFVGAQALVAKLILQGKLPNNGRHAEMTSNVESFLCNVLQHGDGRSGRLTPGGMLYLQPWSNLQDVTTAMFVLVTHADHLAAASASLQCGGVRLPPAQLVSFARSQVDYILGKNPMKMSYMVGVGKRYPLQPHHRGASLPSIRKYPGKISCGKGAEYFHRSAPNLNVIDGAIVGGPDNNDHYDDSRGNYQQGEPSTYTVAPIVGVLARLLHN
;
A
#
# COMPACT_ATOMS: atom_id res chain seq x y z
N MET A 1 -8.72 22.58 -6.23
CA MET A 1 -8.97 21.45 -7.16
C MET A 1 -7.85 21.47 -8.18
N VAL A 2 -7.37 20.31 -8.63
CA VAL A 2 -6.31 20.23 -9.64
C VAL A 2 -6.88 20.49 -11.04
N ASN A 3 -6.19 21.31 -11.84
CA ASN A 3 -6.53 21.64 -13.23
C ASN A 3 -5.27 22.09 -14.00
N ALA A 4 -5.43 22.55 -15.25
CA ALA A 4 -4.30 22.92 -16.10
C ALA A 4 -3.42 24.09 -15.57
N THR A 5 -3.99 25.02 -14.79
CA THR A 5 -3.25 26.14 -14.18
C THR A 5 -2.83 25.87 -12.74
N HIS A 6 -3.43 24.85 -12.11
CA HIS A 6 -3.15 24.37 -10.77
C HIS A 6 -2.89 22.84 -10.85
N PRO A 7 -1.73 22.42 -11.37
CA PRO A 7 -1.44 21.01 -11.67
C PRO A 7 -1.27 20.13 -10.42
N GLY A 8 -1.27 18.81 -10.65
CA GLY A 8 -1.16 17.79 -9.62
C GLY A 8 -0.93 16.43 -10.28
N SER A 9 0.26 16.24 -10.84
CA SER A 9 0.63 15.05 -11.61
C SER A 9 0.65 13.80 -10.76
N ASP A 10 1.16 13.90 -9.54
CA ASP A 10 1.11 12.88 -8.49
C ASP A 10 -0.32 12.32 -8.32
N VAL A 11 -1.27 13.15 -7.87
CA VAL A 11 -2.64 12.71 -7.60
C VAL A 11 -3.37 12.29 -8.87
N ALA A 12 -3.13 12.96 -10.00
CA ALA A 12 -3.75 12.60 -11.27
C ALA A 12 -3.22 11.27 -11.81
N ALA A 13 -1.92 11.00 -11.69
CA ALA A 13 -1.31 9.75 -12.13
C ALA A 13 -1.65 8.59 -11.21
N GLU A 14 -1.69 8.77 -9.88
CA GLU A 14 -2.20 7.73 -8.97
C GLU A 14 -3.67 7.39 -9.28
N THR A 15 -4.49 8.40 -9.56
CA THR A 15 -5.88 8.18 -9.99
C THR A 15 -5.93 7.44 -11.33
N ALA A 16 -5.06 7.77 -12.29
CA ALA A 16 -4.96 7.04 -13.54
C ALA A 16 -4.57 5.56 -13.34
N ALA A 17 -3.60 5.29 -12.46
CA ALA A 17 -3.17 3.95 -12.09
C ALA A 17 -4.33 3.15 -11.47
N ALA A 18 -5.06 3.73 -10.52
CA ALA A 18 -6.20 3.10 -9.88
C ALA A 18 -7.32 2.76 -10.88
N LEU A 19 -7.66 3.68 -11.78
CA LEU A 19 -8.69 3.44 -12.81
C LEU A 19 -8.22 2.40 -13.85
N ALA A 20 -6.95 2.40 -14.24
CA ALA A 20 -6.39 1.39 -15.12
C ALA A 20 -6.41 0.00 -14.45
N ALA A 21 -5.97 -0.12 -13.20
CA ALA A 21 -6.02 -1.36 -12.43
C ALA A 21 -7.46 -1.87 -12.27
N ALA A 22 -8.39 -0.98 -11.90
CA ALA A 22 -9.80 -1.31 -11.78
C ALA A 22 -10.38 -1.79 -13.12
N SER A 23 -10.03 -1.16 -14.24
CA SER A 23 -10.50 -1.59 -15.56
C SER A 23 -10.11 -3.05 -15.85
N VAL A 24 -8.93 -3.50 -15.42
CA VAL A 24 -8.49 -4.90 -15.56
C VAL A 24 -9.28 -5.83 -14.64
N ALA A 25 -9.63 -5.40 -13.42
CA ALA A 25 -10.47 -6.20 -12.53
C ALA A 25 -11.90 -6.37 -13.09
N PHE A 26 -12.47 -5.30 -13.66
CA PHE A 26 -13.82 -5.30 -14.22
C PHE A 26 -13.94 -5.95 -15.61
N THR A 27 -12.85 -6.40 -16.23
CA THR A 27 -12.91 -7.29 -17.41
C THR A 27 -12.96 -8.77 -17.05
N GLY A 28 -12.87 -9.12 -15.76
CA GLY A 28 -12.95 -10.52 -15.31
C GLY A 28 -14.34 -11.17 -15.47
N PRO A 29 -14.46 -12.47 -15.15
CA PRO A 29 -15.68 -13.26 -15.38
C PRO A 29 -16.96 -12.73 -14.71
N HIS A 30 -16.83 -11.96 -13.64
CA HIS A 30 -17.93 -11.34 -12.89
C HIS A 30 -17.93 -9.81 -12.99
N GLY A 31 -17.21 -9.26 -13.97
CA GLY A 31 -17.03 -7.83 -14.15
C GLY A 31 -18.12 -7.17 -15.00
N ASP A 32 -17.97 -5.86 -15.21
CA ASP A 32 -18.78 -5.06 -16.11
C ASP A 32 -17.87 -4.47 -17.20
N PRO A 33 -17.86 -5.05 -18.42
CA PRO A 33 -17.01 -4.58 -19.50
C PRO A 33 -17.29 -3.13 -19.94
N ARG A 34 -18.53 -2.64 -19.83
CA ARG A 34 -18.87 -1.25 -20.19
C ARG A 34 -18.31 -0.28 -19.16
N TYR A 35 -18.38 -0.66 -17.89
CA TYR A 35 -17.75 0.11 -16.83
C TYR A 35 -16.22 0.08 -16.95
N ALA A 36 -15.62 -1.07 -17.26
CA ALA A 36 -14.19 -1.19 -17.52
C ALA A 36 -13.70 -0.24 -18.63
N LEU A 37 -14.45 -0.11 -19.73
CA LEU A 37 -14.15 0.84 -20.80
C LEU A 37 -14.23 2.30 -20.32
N THR A 38 -15.21 2.63 -19.47
CA THR A 38 -15.34 3.96 -18.86
C THR A 38 -14.14 4.28 -17.97
N LEU A 39 -13.75 3.34 -17.11
CA LEU A 39 -12.57 3.46 -16.24
C LEU A 39 -11.29 3.67 -17.06
N LEU A 40 -11.07 2.82 -18.07
CA LEU A 40 -9.88 2.90 -18.91
C LEU A 40 -9.82 4.21 -19.72
N LYS A 41 -10.96 4.70 -20.23
CA LYS A 41 -11.03 6.01 -20.89
C LYS A 41 -10.53 7.13 -19.97
N HIS A 42 -11.03 7.17 -18.74
CA HIS A 42 -10.62 8.19 -17.77
C HIS A 42 -9.17 8.02 -17.29
N ALA A 43 -8.68 6.77 -17.16
CA ALA A 43 -7.29 6.50 -16.84
C ALA A 43 -6.34 7.13 -17.89
N LYS A 44 -6.64 6.93 -19.19
CA LYS A 44 -5.86 7.52 -20.28
C LYS A 44 -5.87 9.05 -20.26
N GLN A 45 -7.04 9.65 -20.03
CA GLN A 45 -7.20 11.10 -19.94
C GLN A 45 -6.41 11.71 -18.78
N LEU A 46 -6.48 11.10 -17.59
CA LEU A 46 -5.77 11.56 -16.40
C LEU A 46 -4.26 11.40 -16.53
N PHE A 47 -3.78 10.32 -17.13
CA PHE A 47 -2.35 10.15 -17.39
C PHE A 47 -1.82 11.17 -18.39
N GLN A 48 -2.56 11.46 -19.46
CA GLN A 48 -2.21 12.54 -20.40
C GLN A 48 -2.19 13.89 -19.70
N PHE A 49 -3.19 14.19 -18.86
CA PHE A 49 -3.21 15.41 -18.04
C PHE A 49 -1.98 15.50 -17.13
N ALA A 50 -1.68 14.43 -16.37
CA ALA A 50 -0.55 14.39 -15.44
C ALA A 50 0.79 14.62 -16.14
N LYS A 51 0.97 14.09 -17.35
CA LYS A 51 2.19 14.30 -18.16
C LYS A 51 2.29 15.73 -18.72
N ASN A 52 1.18 16.29 -19.19
CA ASN A 52 1.18 17.58 -19.88
C ASN A 52 1.15 18.77 -18.92
N HIS A 53 0.66 18.57 -17.70
CA HIS A 53 0.54 19.62 -16.67
C HIS A 53 1.28 19.17 -15.40
N ARG A 54 2.62 19.29 -15.42
CA ARG A 54 3.51 18.87 -14.34
C ARG A 54 3.40 19.74 -13.09
N GLY A 55 3.33 19.11 -11.92
CA GLY A 55 3.38 19.79 -10.63
C GLY A 55 2.81 18.96 -9.49
N LEU A 56 3.22 19.26 -8.26
CA LEU A 56 2.78 18.53 -7.07
C LEU A 56 1.45 19.07 -6.55
N TYR A 57 0.49 18.18 -6.27
CA TYR A 57 -0.89 18.60 -5.98
C TYR A 57 -1.01 19.49 -4.73
N GLN A 58 -0.12 19.35 -3.74
CA GLN A 58 -0.13 20.19 -2.53
C GLN A 58 0.17 21.66 -2.83
N ASN A 59 0.71 22.00 -4.00
CA ASN A 59 0.88 23.39 -4.41
C ASN A 59 -0.42 23.99 -4.95
N SER A 60 -1.27 23.13 -5.52
CA SER A 60 -2.59 23.47 -6.05
C SER A 60 -3.71 23.35 -5.01
N ILE A 61 -3.48 22.55 -3.96
CA ILE A 61 -4.35 22.36 -2.81
C ILE A 61 -3.50 22.52 -1.54
N PRO A 62 -3.18 23.77 -1.13
CA PRO A 62 -2.24 24.04 -0.04
C PRO A 62 -2.62 23.41 1.30
N SER A 63 -3.92 23.24 1.57
CA SER A 63 -4.41 22.61 2.79
C SER A 63 -3.95 21.14 2.93
N ALA A 64 -3.66 20.45 1.83
CA ALA A 64 -3.22 19.06 1.86
C ALA A 64 -1.76 18.90 2.28
N ARG A 65 -0.94 19.96 2.17
CA ARG A 65 0.51 19.93 2.48
C ARG A 65 0.81 19.52 3.92
N SER A 66 -0.08 19.82 4.86
CA SER A 66 0.11 19.47 6.28
C SER A 66 -0.28 18.04 6.62
N PHE A 67 -0.89 17.30 5.69
CA PHE A 67 -1.42 15.96 5.93
C PHE A 67 -0.80 14.91 5.01
N TYR A 68 -0.82 15.17 3.70
CA TYR A 68 -0.41 14.23 2.65
C TYR A 68 0.51 14.92 1.65
N ARG A 69 1.62 15.49 2.12
CA ARG A 69 2.58 16.18 1.24
C ARG A 69 3.22 15.18 0.27
N SER A 70 3.09 15.41 -1.04
CA SER A 70 3.82 14.59 -2.00
C SER A 70 5.33 14.89 -1.96
N SER A 71 6.16 13.86 -2.05
CA SER A 71 7.61 13.97 -2.20
C SER A 71 8.08 14.05 -3.65
N GLY A 72 7.25 13.61 -4.59
CA GLY A 72 7.55 13.59 -6.03
C GLY A 72 6.32 13.26 -6.86
N ASP A 73 6.51 13.19 -8.17
CA ASP A 73 5.47 12.83 -9.14
C ASP A 73 6.03 12.00 -10.32
N GLU A 74 7.29 11.55 -10.24
CA GLU A 74 7.91 10.69 -11.26
C GLU A 74 7.50 9.22 -11.07
N ASP A 75 7.39 8.79 -9.82
CA ASP A 75 6.98 7.46 -9.43
C ASP A 75 5.50 7.20 -9.70
N GLU A 76 4.57 8.14 -9.42
CA GLU A 76 3.17 7.97 -9.83
C GLU A 76 3.02 7.91 -11.35
N LEU A 77 3.79 8.71 -12.11
CA LEU A 77 3.76 8.64 -13.56
C LEU A 77 4.26 7.29 -14.08
N LEU A 78 5.37 6.78 -13.52
CA LEU A 78 5.88 5.46 -13.88
C LEU A 78 4.88 4.36 -13.52
N TRP A 79 4.32 4.41 -12.31
CA TRP A 79 3.28 3.51 -11.81
C TRP A 79 2.05 3.48 -12.71
N ALA A 80 1.52 4.65 -13.08
CA ALA A 80 0.40 4.79 -13.99
C ALA A 80 0.70 4.24 -15.39
N ALA A 81 1.91 4.50 -15.90
CA ALA A 81 2.33 3.97 -17.19
C ALA A 81 2.38 2.43 -17.18
N VAL A 82 2.89 1.82 -16.11
CA VAL A 82 2.91 0.35 -15.97
C VAL A 82 1.50 -0.23 -15.92
N TRP A 83 0.57 0.36 -15.15
CA TRP A 83 -0.83 -0.07 -15.14
C TRP A 83 -1.54 0.11 -16.47
N LEU A 84 -1.33 1.23 -17.15
CA LEU A 84 -1.89 1.47 -18.47
C LEU A 84 -1.31 0.49 -19.51
N TYR A 85 -0.04 0.13 -19.40
CA TYR A 85 0.54 -0.92 -20.23
C TYR A 85 -0.11 -2.28 -19.95
N ILE A 86 -0.33 -2.64 -18.68
CA ILE A 86 -1.05 -3.87 -18.30
C ILE A 86 -2.47 -3.88 -18.88
N ALA A 87 -3.19 -2.76 -18.79
CA ALA A 87 -4.58 -2.65 -19.21
C ALA A 87 -4.76 -2.60 -20.75
N THR A 88 -3.73 -2.20 -21.51
CA THR A 88 -3.89 -1.89 -22.94
C THR A 88 -2.93 -2.64 -23.87
N GLY A 89 -1.73 -3.01 -23.40
CA GLY A 89 -0.63 -3.49 -24.23
C GLY A 89 -0.06 -2.44 -25.20
N HIS A 90 -0.48 -1.18 -25.13
CA HIS A 90 -0.04 -0.14 -26.07
C HIS A 90 1.45 0.18 -25.95
N GLN A 91 2.13 0.34 -27.09
CA GLN A 91 3.57 0.59 -27.15
C GLN A 91 3.99 1.94 -26.54
N GLU A 92 3.10 2.93 -26.54
CA GLU A 92 3.38 4.25 -25.94
C GLU A 92 3.71 4.16 -24.45
N TYR A 93 3.01 3.30 -23.70
CA TYR A 93 3.28 3.09 -22.28
C TYR A 93 4.54 2.26 -22.07
N LYS A 94 4.77 1.24 -22.90
CA LYS A 94 6.02 0.48 -22.90
C LYS A 94 7.25 1.37 -23.15
N ALA A 95 7.15 2.28 -24.13
CA ALA A 95 8.21 3.23 -24.42
C ALA A 95 8.44 4.21 -23.27
N TYR A 96 7.37 4.66 -22.59
CA TYR A 96 7.49 5.51 -21.40
C TYR A 96 8.23 4.80 -20.27
N ILE A 97 7.90 3.53 -19.98
CA ILE A 97 8.56 2.73 -18.95
C ILE A 97 10.05 2.54 -19.27
N ALA A 98 10.39 2.21 -20.52
CA ALA A 98 11.76 2.02 -20.96
C ALA A 98 12.59 3.31 -20.95
N GLY A 99 11.95 4.45 -21.22
CA GLY A 99 12.56 5.78 -21.28
C GLY A 99 12.51 6.57 -19.96
N ALA A 100 12.12 5.95 -18.85
CA ALA A 100 12.06 6.63 -17.56
C ALA A 100 13.46 7.13 -17.13
N ASN A 101 13.55 8.42 -16.81
CA ASN A 101 14.79 9.03 -16.33
C ASN A 101 15.15 8.55 -14.92
N ASN A 102 14.13 8.36 -14.08
CA ASN A 102 14.23 7.90 -12.72
C ASN A 102 13.35 6.66 -12.53
N VAL A 103 13.93 5.58 -12.01
CA VAL A 103 13.23 4.34 -11.67
C VAL A 103 13.28 4.04 -10.17
N GLY A 104 13.66 5.01 -9.36
CA GLY A 104 13.60 5.00 -7.89
C GLY A 104 14.80 4.42 -7.17
N GLY A 105 15.59 3.58 -7.85
CA GLY A 105 16.60 2.76 -7.17
C GLY A 105 15.97 1.78 -6.17
N VAL A 106 16.79 1.21 -5.29
CA VAL A 106 16.30 0.37 -4.19
C VAL A 106 15.60 1.27 -3.16
N ARG A 107 14.31 1.00 -2.92
CA ARG A 107 13.49 1.69 -1.91
C ARG A 107 13.35 0.87 -0.64
N GLN A 108 12.87 1.51 0.43
CA GLN A 108 12.68 0.90 1.74
C GLN A 108 11.22 0.54 2.05
N SER A 109 10.27 1.16 1.35
CA SER A 109 8.84 0.89 1.52
C SER A 109 8.07 1.18 0.23
N LEU A 110 6.85 0.64 0.18
CA LEU A 110 5.79 1.03 -0.75
C LEU A 110 4.74 1.79 0.08
N GLY A 111 4.38 2.99 -0.33
CA GLY A 111 3.46 3.83 0.43
C GLY A 111 2.49 4.61 -0.46
N TRP A 112 1.65 5.44 0.16
CA TRP A 112 0.74 6.34 -0.56
C TRP A 112 1.49 7.48 -1.28
N ASP A 113 2.74 7.77 -0.88
CA ASP A 113 3.59 8.84 -1.42
C ASP A 113 4.68 8.35 -2.38
N ASP A 114 5.06 7.08 -2.32
CA ASP A 114 6.14 6.52 -3.13
C ASP A 114 5.70 5.20 -3.76
N LYS A 115 5.65 5.20 -5.10
CA LYS A 115 5.15 4.09 -5.92
C LYS A 115 6.24 3.31 -6.62
N PHE A 116 7.52 3.63 -6.43
CA PHE A 116 8.59 2.97 -7.17
C PHE A 116 8.61 1.46 -6.95
N VAL A 117 8.49 0.98 -5.70
CA VAL A 117 8.43 -0.46 -5.41
C VAL A 117 7.27 -1.13 -6.15
N GLY A 118 6.10 -0.49 -6.19
CA GLY A 118 4.93 -1.02 -6.90
C GLY A 118 5.19 -1.12 -8.40
N ALA A 119 5.69 -0.05 -9.02
CA ALA A 119 6.02 -0.02 -10.44
C ALA A 119 7.09 -1.07 -10.80
N GLN A 120 8.14 -1.16 -9.98
CA GLN A 120 9.22 -2.13 -10.13
C GLN A 120 8.70 -3.59 -10.02
N ALA A 121 7.83 -3.88 -9.05
CA ALA A 121 7.21 -5.20 -8.88
C ALA A 121 6.38 -5.61 -10.10
N LEU A 122 5.60 -4.68 -10.65
CA LEU A 122 4.80 -4.94 -11.86
C LEU A 122 5.67 -5.11 -13.11
N VAL A 123 6.79 -4.38 -13.23
CA VAL A 123 7.75 -4.59 -14.31
C VAL A 123 8.41 -5.96 -14.20
N ALA A 124 8.85 -6.36 -13.00
CA ALA A 124 9.39 -7.70 -12.76
C ALA A 124 8.39 -8.79 -13.13
N LYS A 125 7.11 -8.64 -12.72
CA LYS A 125 6.00 -9.51 -13.17
C LYS A 125 5.92 -9.59 -14.70
N LEU A 126 5.94 -8.46 -15.39
CA LEU A 126 5.80 -8.41 -16.85
C LEU A 126 6.99 -9.06 -17.57
N ILE A 127 8.20 -8.98 -17.00
CA ILE A 127 9.37 -9.71 -17.48
C ILE A 127 9.19 -11.22 -17.30
N LEU A 128 8.78 -11.68 -16.11
CA LEU A 128 8.51 -13.09 -15.84
C LEU A 128 7.41 -13.67 -16.76
N GLN A 129 6.47 -12.83 -17.20
CA GLN A 129 5.44 -13.18 -18.18
C GLN A 129 5.90 -13.09 -19.66
N GLY A 130 7.15 -12.71 -19.92
CA GLY A 130 7.67 -12.52 -21.28
C GLY A 130 7.09 -11.31 -22.04
N LYS A 131 6.42 -10.38 -21.34
CA LYS A 131 5.77 -9.20 -21.95
C LYS A 131 6.72 -8.00 -22.06
N LEU A 132 7.70 -7.90 -21.17
CA LEU A 132 8.78 -6.92 -21.21
C LEU A 132 10.16 -7.61 -21.32
N PRO A 133 11.12 -7.00 -22.02
CA PRO A 133 12.47 -7.55 -22.09
C PRO A 133 13.21 -7.34 -20.75
N ASN A 134 14.08 -8.27 -20.39
CA ASN A 134 14.95 -8.14 -19.22
C ASN A 134 16.26 -7.40 -19.56
N ASN A 135 16.16 -6.10 -19.87
CA ASN A 135 17.32 -5.25 -20.17
C ASN A 135 17.07 -3.78 -19.79
N GLY A 136 18.14 -2.98 -19.77
CA GLY A 136 18.07 -1.54 -19.49
C GLY A 136 17.29 -1.23 -18.20
N ARG A 137 16.38 -0.25 -18.28
CA ARG A 137 15.52 0.15 -17.16
C ARG A 137 14.65 -0.97 -16.61
N HIS A 138 14.21 -1.92 -17.44
CA HIS A 138 13.39 -3.04 -16.95
C HIS A 138 14.17 -4.00 -16.05
N ALA A 139 15.41 -4.32 -16.44
CA ALA A 139 16.31 -5.13 -15.62
C ALA A 139 16.68 -4.41 -14.32
N GLU A 140 16.96 -3.11 -14.39
CA GLU A 140 17.24 -2.27 -13.21
C GLU A 140 16.07 -2.27 -12.23
N MET A 141 14.83 -2.06 -12.71
CA MET A 141 13.64 -2.12 -11.87
C MET A 141 13.45 -3.49 -11.20
N THR A 142 13.71 -4.57 -11.94
CA THR A 142 13.66 -5.93 -11.38
C THR A 142 14.69 -6.11 -10.26
N SER A 143 15.93 -5.71 -10.50
CA SER A 143 16.99 -5.74 -9.47
C SER A 143 16.63 -4.91 -8.24
N ASN A 144 15.97 -3.76 -8.43
CA ASN A 144 15.58 -2.87 -7.33
C ASN A 144 14.51 -3.50 -6.42
N VAL A 145 13.44 -4.06 -7.01
CA VAL A 145 12.40 -4.72 -6.21
C VAL A 145 12.90 -6.01 -5.57
N GLU A 146 13.73 -6.79 -6.24
CA GLU A 146 14.33 -8.00 -5.65
C GLU A 146 15.23 -7.64 -4.46
N SER A 147 16.01 -6.55 -4.56
CA SER A 147 16.80 -6.04 -3.43
C SER A 147 15.92 -5.59 -2.26
N PHE A 148 14.81 -4.90 -2.53
CA PHE A 148 13.81 -4.55 -1.51
C PHE A 148 13.24 -5.80 -0.83
N LEU A 149 12.86 -6.84 -1.60
CA LEU A 149 12.32 -8.09 -1.05
C LEU A 149 13.37 -8.87 -0.26
N CYS A 150 14.62 -8.90 -0.69
CA CYS A 150 15.73 -9.49 0.07
C CYS A 150 15.91 -8.78 1.41
N ASN A 151 15.80 -7.45 1.45
CA ASN A 151 15.85 -6.68 2.69
C ASN A 151 14.67 -7.01 3.62
N VAL A 152 13.44 -7.05 3.09
CA VAL A 152 12.24 -7.46 3.85
C VAL A 152 12.44 -8.83 4.48
N LEU A 153 12.98 -9.79 3.72
CA LEU A 153 13.25 -11.16 4.16
C LEU A 153 14.49 -11.31 5.05
N GLN A 154 15.14 -10.22 5.46
CA GLN A 154 16.34 -10.23 6.31
C GLN A 154 17.56 -10.93 5.65
N HIS A 155 17.62 -10.94 4.33
CA HIS A 155 18.73 -11.49 3.51
C HIS A 155 19.45 -10.42 2.66
N GLY A 156 19.20 -9.14 2.91
CA GLY A 156 19.87 -8.03 2.22
C GLY A 156 20.80 -7.23 3.13
N ASP A 157 21.00 -5.95 2.82
CA ASP A 157 21.88 -5.04 3.55
C ASP A 157 21.24 -4.42 4.80
N GLY A 158 19.98 -4.77 5.09
CA GLY A 158 19.24 -4.32 6.26
C GLY A 158 18.60 -2.94 6.10
N ARG A 159 18.52 -2.38 4.88
CA ARG A 159 17.91 -1.06 4.64
C ARG A 159 16.39 -1.03 4.80
N SER A 160 15.68 -2.13 4.59
CA SER A 160 14.21 -2.20 4.73
C SER A 160 13.79 -2.73 6.10
N GLY A 161 14.40 -2.21 7.18
CA GLY A 161 13.99 -2.50 8.55
C GLY A 161 14.48 -3.83 9.13
N ARG A 162 14.25 -3.99 10.43
CA ARG A 162 14.63 -5.18 11.23
C ARG A 162 13.40 -5.74 11.91
N LEU A 163 13.47 -7.01 12.33
CA LEU A 163 12.43 -7.58 13.16
C LEU A 163 12.50 -7.03 14.60
N THR A 164 11.34 -6.72 15.18
CA THR A 164 11.18 -6.51 16.63
C THR A 164 11.50 -7.80 17.40
N PRO A 165 11.70 -7.75 18.73
CA PRO A 165 11.83 -8.97 19.54
C PRO A 165 10.69 -9.99 19.34
N GLY A 166 9.47 -9.51 19.09
CA GLY A 166 8.28 -10.31 18.79
C GLY A 166 8.15 -10.77 17.34
N GLY A 167 9.06 -10.37 16.45
CA GLY A 167 9.12 -10.84 15.06
C GLY A 167 8.34 -10.01 14.04
N MET A 168 7.88 -8.80 14.38
CA MET A 168 7.28 -7.87 13.41
C MET A 168 8.36 -7.13 12.64
N LEU A 169 8.20 -6.99 11.33
CA LEU A 169 9.02 -6.10 10.54
C LEU A 169 8.80 -4.65 10.98
N TYR A 170 9.87 -3.97 11.40
CA TYR A 170 9.83 -2.58 11.83
C TYR A 170 10.57 -1.69 10.84
N LEU A 171 9.79 -0.90 10.11
CA LEU A 171 10.22 -0.04 9.00
C LEU A 171 10.28 1.42 9.41
N GLN A 172 9.37 1.85 10.30
CA GLN A 172 9.31 3.24 10.74
C GLN A 172 8.47 3.42 12.02
N PRO A 173 8.67 4.50 12.79
CA PRO A 173 8.07 4.67 14.11
C PRO A 173 6.59 5.05 14.13
N TRP A 174 6.00 5.49 13.01
CA TRP A 174 4.63 5.99 12.99
C TRP A 174 3.76 5.16 12.07
N SER A 175 2.77 4.44 12.59
CA SER A 175 1.91 3.59 11.76
C SER A 175 2.70 2.56 10.95
N ASN A 176 3.64 1.88 11.62
CA ASN A 176 4.51 0.88 11.02
C ASN A 176 3.75 -0.19 10.21
N LEU A 177 2.55 -0.59 10.68
CA LEU A 177 1.76 -1.60 9.99
C LEU A 177 1.33 -1.19 8.57
N GLN A 178 1.33 0.10 8.21
CA GLN A 178 1.15 0.51 6.82
C GLN A 178 2.22 -0.10 5.91
N ASP A 179 3.49 -0.04 6.31
CA ASP A 179 4.60 -0.48 5.48
C ASP A 179 4.79 -1.99 5.58
N VAL A 180 4.45 -2.59 6.73
CA VAL A 180 4.41 -4.06 6.86
C VAL A 180 3.40 -4.64 5.88
N THR A 181 2.18 -4.10 5.86
CA THR A 181 1.11 -4.64 5.02
C THR A 181 1.42 -4.47 3.53
N THR A 182 1.97 -3.32 3.09
CA THR A 182 2.41 -3.13 1.70
C THR A 182 3.60 -4.00 1.33
N ALA A 183 4.60 -4.15 2.19
CA ALA A 183 5.73 -5.06 1.97
C ALA A 183 5.25 -6.51 1.79
N MET A 184 4.31 -6.96 2.63
CA MET A 184 3.75 -8.31 2.51
C MET A 184 2.96 -8.49 1.23
N PHE A 185 2.23 -7.47 0.79
CA PHE A 185 1.51 -7.50 -0.48
C PHE A 185 2.45 -7.65 -1.68
N VAL A 186 3.54 -6.88 -1.74
CA VAL A 186 4.56 -7.03 -2.79
C VAL A 186 5.22 -8.41 -2.70
N LEU A 187 5.52 -8.88 -1.50
CA LEU A 187 6.17 -10.17 -1.27
C LEU A 187 5.33 -11.35 -1.78
N VAL A 188 4.04 -11.42 -1.43
CA VAL A 188 3.17 -12.55 -1.85
C VAL A 188 2.85 -12.50 -3.34
N THR A 189 2.65 -11.32 -3.90
CA THR A 189 2.38 -11.18 -5.34
C THR A 189 3.61 -11.54 -6.17
N HIS A 190 4.81 -11.13 -5.74
CA HIS A 190 6.05 -11.53 -6.38
C HIS A 190 6.32 -13.03 -6.24
N ALA A 191 6.02 -13.63 -5.08
CA ALA A 191 6.12 -15.08 -4.88
C ALA A 191 5.27 -15.86 -5.89
N ASP A 192 4.03 -15.42 -6.17
CA ASP A 192 3.17 -16.05 -7.17
C ASP A 192 3.72 -15.93 -8.58
N HIS A 193 4.31 -14.79 -8.92
CA HIS A 193 4.93 -14.59 -10.23
C HIS A 193 6.17 -15.45 -10.41
N LEU A 194 7.00 -15.59 -9.37
CA LEU A 194 8.12 -16.53 -9.37
C LEU A 194 7.63 -17.98 -9.49
N ALA A 195 6.59 -18.37 -8.75
CA ALA A 195 6.04 -19.71 -8.81
C ALA A 195 5.52 -20.06 -10.21
N ALA A 196 4.76 -19.15 -10.83
CA ALA A 196 4.28 -19.31 -12.20
C ALA A 196 5.41 -19.43 -13.23
N ALA A 197 6.55 -18.78 -12.97
CA ALA A 197 7.75 -18.85 -13.81
C ALA A 197 8.72 -19.98 -13.42
N SER A 198 8.36 -20.85 -12.47
CA SER A 198 9.27 -21.87 -11.90
C SER A 198 10.62 -21.30 -11.42
N ALA A 199 10.60 -20.07 -10.93
CA ALA A 199 11.77 -19.29 -10.51
C ALA A 199 11.88 -19.21 -8.97
N SER A 200 12.94 -18.56 -8.49
CA SER A 200 13.17 -18.30 -7.07
C SER A 200 13.89 -16.97 -6.92
N LEU A 201 13.65 -16.29 -5.79
CA LEU A 201 14.35 -15.04 -5.46
C LEU A 201 15.79 -15.37 -5.06
N GLN A 202 16.74 -14.55 -5.51
CA GLN A 202 18.16 -14.69 -5.17
C GLN A 202 18.60 -13.53 -4.28
N CYS A 203 19.02 -13.84 -3.05
CA CYS A 203 19.45 -12.85 -2.06
C CYS A 203 20.85 -13.19 -1.55
N GLY A 204 21.87 -12.43 -1.97
CA GLY A 204 23.23 -12.57 -1.43
C GLY A 204 23.81 -13.99 -1.50
N GLY A 205 23.49 -14.75 -2.56
CA GLY A 205 23.91 -16.16 -2.73
C GLY A 205 22.94 -17.20 -2.13
N VAL A 206 21.90 -16.76 -1.42
CA VAL A 206 20.82 -17.62 -0.92
C VAL A 206 19.67 -17.64 -1.92
N ARG A 207 19.23 -18.85 -2.28
CA ARG A 207 18.04 -19.07 -3.10
C ARG A 207 16.81 -19.22 -2.22
N LEU A 208 15.86 -18.30 -2.34
CA LEU A 208 14.61 -18.30 -1.59
C LEU A 208 13.44 -18.73 -2.50
N PRO A 209 12.89 -19.95 -2.35
CA PRO A 209 11.75 -20.40 -3.13
C PRO A 209 10.47 -19.64 -2.74
N PRO A 210 9.47 -19.54 -3.64
CA PRO A 210 8.20 -18.83 -3.38
C PRO A 210 7.52 -19.18 -2.05
N ALA A 211 7.57 -20.45 -1.64
CA ALA A 211 6.99 -20.92 -0.38
C ALA A 211 7.60 -20.22 0.86
N GLN A 212 8.89 -19.88 0.83
CA GLN A 212 9.53 -19.16 1.94
C GLN A 212 9.07 -17.70 2.00
N LEU A 213 8.88 -17.04 0.84
CA LEU A 213 8.33 -15.68 0.76
C LEU A 213 6.91 -15.65 1.36
N VAL A 214 6.06 -16.60 0.97
CA VAL A 214 4.69 -16.73 1.49
C VAL A 214 4.68 -17.07 2.98
N SER A 215 5.61 -17.92 3.46
CA SER A 215 5.74 -18.24 4.88
C SER A 215 6.13 -17.02 5.72
N PHE A 216 7.02 -16.15 5.21
CA PHE A 216 7.35 -14.90 5.88
C PHE A 216 6.15 -13.94 5.90
N ALA A 217 5.42 -13.82 4.80
CA ALA A 217 4.19 -13.03 4.78
C ALA A 217 3.16 -13.52 5.79
N ARG A 218 2.99 -14.84 5.91
CA ARG A 218 2.11 -15.45 6.91
C ARG A 218 2.54 -15.11 8.33
N SER A 219 3.85 -15.08 8.64
CA SER A 219 4.32 -14.73 9.99
C SER A 219 3.95 -13.29 10.37
N GLN A 220 4.01 -12.36 9.43
CA GLN A 220 3.61 -10.97 9.66
C GLN A 220 2.08 -10.84 9.82
N VAL A 221 1.30 -11.57 9.03
CA VAL A 221 -0.17 -11.64 9.23
C VAL A 221 -0.52 -12.25 10.58
N ASP A 222 0.11 -13.36 10.96
CA ASP A 222 -0.09 -13.99 12.26
C ASP A 222 0.23 -13.01 13.40
N TYR A 223 1.31 -12.22 13.26
CA TYR A 223 1.65 -11.16 14.20
C TYR A 223 0.53 -10.13 14.29
N ILE A 224 0.03 -9.60 13.17
CA ILE A 224 -1.10 -8.65 13.13
C ILE A 224 -2.35 -9.24 13.79
N LEU A 225 -2.58 -10.55 13.65
CA LEU A 225 -3.79 -11.23 14.14
C LEU A 225 -3.68 -11.75 15.58
N GLY A 226 -2.52 -11.63 16.24
CA GLY A 226 -2.40 -11.89 17.68
C GLY A 226 -1.25 -12.80 18.11
N LYS A 227 -0.46 -13.34 17.17
CA LYS A 227 0.78 -14.06 17.47
C LYS A 227 1.93 -13.08 17.73
N ASN A 228 1.73 -12.24 18.74
CA ASN A 228 2.65 -11.20 19.16
C ASN A 228 2.77 -11.17 20.70
N PRO A 229 3.79 -10.49 21.27
CA PRO A 229 4.00 -10.43 22.72
C PRO A 229 2.80 -9.89 23.52
N MET A 230 2.00 -8.99 22.92
CA MET A 230 0.80 -8.44 23.54
C MET A 230 -0.40 -9.40 23.53
N LYS A 231 -0.32 -10.50 22.77
CA LYS A 231 -1.40 -11.49 22.59
C LYS A 231 -2.74 -10.83 22.20
N MET A 232 -2.68 -9.85 21.30
CA MET A 232 -3.85 -9.10 20.83
C MET A 232 -3.79 -8.89 19.31
N SER A 233 -4.93 -8.91 18.65
CA SER A 233 -4.98 -8.52 17.25
C SER A 233 -4.84 -7.01 17.13
N TYR A 234 -4.09 -6.54 16.14
CA TYR A 234 -4.05 -5.14 15.72
C TYR A 234 -5.10 -4.84 14.63
N MET A 235 -5.89 -5.84 14.21
CA MET A 235 -7.11 -5.68 13.42
C MET A 235 -8.32 -5.62 14.34
N VAL A 236 -8.98 -4.46 14.38
CA VAL A 236 -10.12 -4.19 15.24
C VAL A 236 -11.27 -5.15 14.92
N GLY A 237 -11.90 -5.71 15.95
CA GLY A 237 -13.01 -6.65 15.84
C GLY A 237 -12.59 -8.11 15.59
N VAL A 238 -11.29 -8.39 15.45
CA VAL A 238 -10.79 -9.76 15.20
C VAL A 238 -10.12 -10.35 16.45
N GLY A 239 -10.48 -11.59 16.76
CA GLY A 239 -9.95 -12.30 17.93
C GLY A 239 -10.58 -11.85 19.26
N LYS A 240 -10.02 -12.36 20.37
CA LYS A 240 -10.58 -12.11 21.74
C LYS A 240 -10.13 -10.78 22.36
N ARG A 241 -9.03 -10.21 21.86
CA ARG A 241 -8.42 -8.97 22.37
C ARG A 241 -7.92 -8.16 21.19
N TYR A 242 -8.37 -6.92 21.07
CA TYR A 242 -8.05 -5.98 19.99
C TYR A 242 -8.18 -4.52 20.51
N PRO A 243 -7.64 -3.50 19.81
CA PRO A 243 -7.74 -2.11 20.21
C PRO A 243 -9.19 -1.64 20.39
N LEU A 244 -9.47 -1.03 21.53
CA LEU A 244 -10.78 -0.52 21.91
C LEU A 244 -10.88 1.00 21.76
N GLN A 245 -9.74 1.71 21.67
CA GLN A 245 -9.69 3.16 21.55
C GLN A 245 -8.96 3.66 20.28
N PRO A 246 -9.19 3.07 19.09
CA PRO A 246 -8.54 3.59 17.87
C PRO A 246 -8.89 5.07 17.65
N HIS A 247 -7.93 5.83 17.11
CA HIS A 247 -8.06 7.26 16.79
C HIS A 247 -9.00 7.46 15.60
N HIS A 248 -10.31 7.28 15.82
CA HIS A 248 -11.30 7.31 14.75
C HIS A 248 -12.59 8.00 15.21
N ARG A 249 -12.90 9.15 14.61
CA ARG A 249 -14.06 9.98 14.97
C ARG A 249 -15.38 9.23 14.82
N GLY A 250 -15.58 8.51 13.72
CA GLY A 250 -16.81 7.73 13.51
C GLY A 250 -16.98 6.59 14.52
N ALA A 251 -15.88 6.11 15.13
CA ALA A 251 -15.92 5.04 16.12
C ALA A 251 -16.19 5.60 17.53
N SER A 252 -15.60 6.75 17.86
CA SER A 252 -15.73 7.35 19.18
C SER A 252 -17.08 8.04 19.41
N LEU A 253 -17.69 8.58 18.36
CA LEU A 253 -18.97 9.29 18.43
C LEU A 253 -20.17 8.34 18.48
N PRO A 254 -21.29 8.74 19.11
CA PRO A 254 -22.49 7.93 19.14
C PRO A 254 -23.07 7.72 17.74
N SER A 255 -23.59 6.52 17.47
CA SER A 255 -24.31 6.25 16.22
C SER A 255 -25.57 7.11 16.11
N ILE A 256 -25.82 7.64 14.91
CA ILE A 256 -27.03 8.40 14.57
C ILE A 256 -28.32 7.60 14.84
N ARG A 257 -28.25 6.26 14.83
CA ARG A 257 -29.39 5.38 15.16
C ARG A 257 -29.77 5.44 16.64
N LYS A 258 -28.78 5.61 17.53
CA LYS A 258 -28.98 5.65 18.99
C LYS A 258 -29.15 7.08 19.49
N TYR A 259 -28.47 8.04 18.86
CA TYR A 259 -28.52 9.45 19.17
C TYR A 259 -28.72 10.24 17.86
N PRO A 260 -29.96 10.48 17.42
CA PRO A 260 -30.25 11.15 16.14
C PRO A 260 -29.96 12.66 16.17
N GLY A 261 -29.75 13.23 17.37
CA GLY A 261 -29.41 14.64 17.54
C GLY A 261 -28.04 14.98 16.92
N LYS A 262 -27.92 16.22 16.41
CA LYS A 262 -26.65 16.73 15.88
C LYS A 262 -25.69 17.02 17.03
N ILE A 263 -24.42 16.62 16.86
CA ILE A 263 -23.33 17.03 17.74
C ILE A 263 -22.83 18.39 17.23
N SER A 264 -22.92 19.44 18.05
CA SER A 264 -22.46 20.76 17.68
C SER A 264 -20.92 20.84 17.63
N CYS A 265 -20.40 21.83 16.90
CA CYS A 265 -18.95 22.03 16.79
C CYS A 265 -18.28 22.11 18.18
N GLY A 266 -17.14 21.44 18.34
CA GLY A 266 -16.42 21.37 19.61
C GLY A 266 -16.95 20.34 20.61
N LYS A 267 -18.24 19.98 20.58
CA LYS A 267 -18.80 18.97 21.51
C LYS A 267 -18.27 17.56 21.28
N GLY A 268 -17.70 17.28 20.11
CA GLY A 268 -16.98 16.03 19.84
C GLY A 268 -15.76 15.79 20.75
N ALA A 269 -15.20 16.84 21.37
CA ALA A 269 -14.01 16.73 22.21
C ALA A 269 -14.23 15.83 23.44
N GLU A 270 -15.44 15.79 24.00
CA GLU A 270 -15.76 14.92 25.14
C GLU A 270 -15.56 13.43 24.80
N TYR A 271 -15.88 13.03 23.56
CA TYR A 271 -15.68 11.66 23.08
C TYR A 271 -14.21 11.38 22.75
N PHE A 272 -13.46 12.39 22.34
CA PHE A 272 -12.04 12.25 22.09
C PHE A 272 -11.27 11.96 23.40
N HIS A 273 -11.55 12.74 24.45
CA HIS A 273 -10.85 12.66 25.75
C HIS A 273 -11.34 11.55 26.69
N ARG A 274 -12.37 10.80 26.31
CA ARG A 274 -12.94 9.73 27.13
C ARG A 274 -11.99 8.53 27.24
N SER A 275 -11.67 8.04 28.43
CA SER A 275 -10.82 6.85 28.60
C SER A 275 -11.50 5.51 28.33
N ALA A 276 -12.83 5.51 28.15
CA ALA A 276 -13.59 4.32 27.83
C ALA A 276 -13.40 3.91 26.36
N PRO A 277 -13.67 2.63 26.03
CA PRO A 277 -13.75 2.16 24.64
C PRO A 277 -14.59 3.06 23.73
N ASN A 278 -14.25 3.04 22.45
CA ASN A 278 -15.07 3.63 21.39
C ASN A 278 -16.50 3.07 21.42
N LEU A 279 -17.47 3.92 21.08
CA LEU A 279 -18.88 3.57 21.12
C LEU A 279 -19.29 2.59 20.01
N ASN A 280 -18.56 2.62 18.89
CA ASN A 280 -18.75 1.70 17.77
C ASN A 280 -17.43 0.98 17.48
N VAL A 281 -17.53 -0.33 17.21
CA VAL A 281 -16.41 -1.12 16.70
C VAL A 281 -16.24 -0.80 15.21
N ILE A 282 -15.01 -0.55 14.78
CA ILE A 282 -14.65 -0.35 13.37
C ILE A 282 -14.03 -1.64 12.82
N ASP A 283 -14.89 -2.64 12.61
CA ASP A 283 -14.48 -3.98 12.23
C ASP A 283 -13.57 -3.98 10.99
N GLY A 284 -12.46 -4.71 11.07
CA GLY A 284 -11.47 -4.85 10.00
C GLY A 284 -10.46 -3.71 9.88
N ALA A 285 -10.63 -2.62 10.64
CA ALA A 285 -9.63 -1.55 10.68
C ALA A 285 -8.32 -2.08 11.29
N ILE A 286 -7.18 -1.77 10.66
CA ILE A 286 -5.85 -2.05 11.24
C ILE A 286 -5.29 -0.74 11.76
N VAL A 287 -4.91 -0.72 13.04
CA VAL A 287 -4.23 0.42 13.67
C VAL A 287 -2.77 0.51 13.22
N GLY A 288 -2.11 1.63 13.49
CA GLY A 288 -0.68 1.81 13.17
C GLY A 288 0.27 0.76 13.77
N GLY A 289 -0.10 0.16 14.91
CA GLY A 289 0.59 -0.99 15.51
C GLY A 289 1.60 -0.62 16.59
N PRO A 290 2.34 -1.61 17.12
CA PRO A 290 3.25 -1.41 18.24
C PRO A 290 4.55 -0.70 17.82
N ASP A 291 5.34 -0.27 18.82
CA ASP A 291 6.69 0.24 18.62
C ASP A 291 7.73 -0.87 18.33
N ASN A 292 9.01 -0.49 18.26
CA ASN A 292 10.12 -1.41 17.98
C ASN A 292 10.40 -2.44 19.08
N ASN A 293 9.76 -2.34 20.24
CA ASN A 293 9.85 -3.29 21.34
C ASN A 293 8.52 -4.03 21.58
N ASP A 294 7.65 -4.05 20.57
CA ASP A 294 6.34 -4.72 20.59
C ASP A 294 5.33 -4.12 21.58
N HIS A 295 5.57 -2.90 22.08
CA HIS A 295 4.65 -2.24 23.00
C HIS A 295 3.59 -1.42 22.25
N TYR A 296 2.33 -1.57 22.66
CA TYR A 296 1.18 -0.86 22.10
C TYR A 296 0.37 -0.20 23.21
N ASP A 297 0.17 1.11 23.13
CA ASP A 297 -0.71 1.88 24.02
C ASP A 297 -2.05 2.17 23.34
N ASP A 298 -3.10 1.49 23.78
CA ASP A 298 -4.48 1.62 23.29
C ASP A 298 -5.15 2.89 23.84
N SER A 299 -4.68 4.02 23.33
CA SER A 299 -5.14 5.35 23.70
C SER A 299 -5.59 6.11 22.45
N ARG A 300 -6.78 6.72 22.51
CA ARG A 300 -7.31 7.53 21.40
C ARG A 300 -6.44 8.75 21.09
N GLY A 301 -5.68 9.24 22.06
CA GLY A 301 -4.72 10.33 21.86
C GLY A 301 -3.44 9.89 21.15
N ASN A 302 -3.12 8.59 21.19
CA ASN A 302 -1.95 8.00 20.57
C ASN A 302 -2.24 7.70 19.08
N TYR A 303 -2.28 8.74 18.26
CA TYR A 303 -2.50 8.58 16.82
C TYR A 303 -1.32 7.89 16.10
N GLN A 304 -0.11 7.91 16.67
CA GLN A 304 1.06 7.26 16.06
C GLN A 304 0.90 5.73 15.96
N GLN A 305 0.34 5.12 17.00
CA GLN A 305 0.06 3.68 17.04
C GLN A 305 -1.41 3.35 16.78
N GLY A 306 -2.33 4.22 17.20
CA GLY A 306 -3.77 3.96 17.26
C GLY A 306 -4.58 4.47 16.07
N GLU A 307 -3.98 5.18 15.10
CA GLU A 307 -4.69 5.67 13.92
C GLU A 307 -4.81 4.57 12.84
N PRO A 308 -6.02 4.13 12.48
CA PRO A 308 -6.22 3.27 11.33
C PRO A 308 -6.27 4.09 10.03
N SER A 309 -5.79 3.52 8.93
CA SER A 309 -5.81 4.17 7.63
C SER A 309 -6.27 3.24 6.51
N THR A 310 -6.81 3.84 5.44
CA THR A 310 -7.23 3.09 4.24
C THR A 310 -6.05 2.42 3.55
N TYR A 311 -4.88 3.07 3.52
CA TYR A 311 -3.67 2.55 2.89
C TYR A 311 -2.98 1.43 3.70
N THR A 312 -3.33 1.22 4.96
CA THR A 312 -2.93 0.02 5.73
C THR A 312 -3.83 -1.17 5.41
N VAL A 313 -5.14 -0.93 5.24
CA VAL A 313 -6.12 -1.99 4.95
C VAL A 313 -6.12 -2.38 3.46
N ALA A 314 -5.85 -1.47 2.54
CA ALA A 314 -5.83 -1.77 1.11
C ALA A 314 -4.91 -2.97 0.73
N PRO A 315 -3.63 -3.01 1.14
CA PRO A 315 -2.73 -4.13 0.80
C PRO A 315 -3.06 -5.42 1.57
N ILE A 316 -3.46 -5.34 2.85
CA ILE A 316 -3.70 -6.55 3.67
C ILE A 316 -4.83 -7.42 3.10
N VAL A 317 -5.84 -6.80 2.48
CA VAL A 317 -6.95 -7.54 1.85
C VAL A 317 -6.42 -8.48 0.77
N GLY A 318 -5.48 -8.02 -0.06
CA GLY A 318 -4.83 -8.84 -1.07
C GLY A 318 -3.95 -9.95 -0.47
N VAL A 319 -3.23 -9.65 0.61
CA VAL A 319 -2.42 -10.64 1.33
C VAL A 319 -3.31 -11.74 1.93
N LEU A 320 -4.38 -11.37 2.64
CA LEU A 320 -5.31 -12.30 3.24
C LEU A 320 -6.00 -13.17 2.17
N ALA A 321 -6.45 -12.56 1.07
CA ALA A 321 -7.01 -13.30 -0.06
C ALA A 321 -6.02 -14.35 -0.56
N ARG A 322 -4.76 -13.98 -0.77
CA ARG A 322 -3.73 -14.92 -1.22
C ARG A 322 -3.46 -16.04 -0.21
N LEU A 323 -3.40 -15.73 1.08
CA LEU A 323 -3.11 -16.72 2.13
C LEU A 323 -4.24 -17.72 2.39
N LEU A 324 -5.47 -17.41 1.93
CA LEU A 324 -6.63 -18.31 1.95
C LEU A 324 -6.63 -19.31 0.78
N HIS A 325 -5.95 -19.00 -0.31
CA HIS A 325 -5.75 -19.92 -1.43
C HIS A 325 -4.50 -20.77 -1.15
N ASN A 326 -4.71 -22.05 -0.81
CA ASN A 326 -3.63 -23.05 -0.64
C ASN A 326 -3.00 -23.40 -1.98
#